data_AF-A0A954P5F6-F1
#
_entry.id   AF-A0A954P5F6-F1
#
_cell.length_a   1.000
_cell.length_b   1.000
_cell.length_c   1.000
_cell.angle_alpha   90.00
_cell.angle_beta   90.00
_cell.angle_gamma   90.00
#
_symmetry.space_group_name_H-M   'P 1'
#
loop_
_entity.id
_entity.type
_entity.pdbx_description
1 polymer ?
#
loop_
_entity_poly.entity_id
_entity_poly.type
_entity_poly.pdbx_seq_one_letter_code
_entity_poly.pdbx_strand_id
1 'polypeptide(L)'
;MDHRNANLNLTAKDIAAAFAESQWSRKFPPLLTVDQAAELLQVPKATIYDWRSRGLLKGCCRRVGKHLRFFRDHLVRKAMNEGI
;
A
#
# COMPACT_ATOMS: atom_id res chain seq x y z
N MET A 1 -5.30 -24.30 2.99
CA MET A 1 -4.52 -23.39 3.85
C MET A 1 -5.46 -22.30 4.31
N ASP A 2 -5.71 -22.26 5.61
CA ASP A 2 -6.68 -21.39 6.25
C ASP A 2 -6.14 -19.95 6.26
N HIS A 3 -6.58 -19.14 5.29
CA HIS A 3 -6.30 -17.69 5.28
C HIS A 3 -7.17 -17.05 6.35
N ARG A 4 -6.74 -17.18 7.61
CA ARG A 4 -7.34 -16.43 8.71
C ARG A 4 -7.36 -14.97 8.28
N ASN A 5 -8.58 -14.45 8.20
CA ASN A 5 -8.91 -13.07 7.89
C ASN A 5 -8.38 -12.21 9.04
N ALA A 6 -7.06 -12.03 9.09
CA ALA A 6 -6.34 -11.35 10.15
C ALA A 6 -6.36 -9.85 9.86
N ASN A 7 -7.56 -9.28 9.91
CA ASN A 7 -7.75 -7.85 9.84
C ASN A 7 -7.07 -7.21 11.06
N LEU A 8 -6.02 -6.42 10.81
CA LEU A 8 -5.26 -5.75 11.87
C LEU A 8 -5.97 -4.51 12.45
N ASN A 9 -7.14 -4.14 11.92
CA ASN A 9 -7.96 -2.99 12.32
C ASN A 9 -7.17 -1.68 12.41
N LEU A 10 -6.16 -1.50 11.54
CA LEU A 10 -5.38 -0.27 11.48
C LEU A 10 -6.28 0.92 11.14
N THR A 11 -6.32 1.90 12.04
CA THR A 11 -7.05 3.14 11.81
C THR A 11 -6.20 4.13 11.03
N ALA A 12 -6.83 5.17 10.49
CA ALA A 12 -6.11 6.26 9.83
C ALA A 12 -5.12 6.96 10.78
N LYS A 13 -5.45 7.01 12.09
CA LYS A 13 -4.56 7.60 13.10
C LYS A 13 -3.32 6.74 13.33
N ASP A 14 -3.46 5.41 13.36
CA ASP A 14 -2.33 4.50 13.57
C ASP A 14 -1.34 4.59 12.41
N ILE A 15 -1.87 4.59 11.17
CA ILE A 15 -1.06 4.73 9.96
C ILE A 15 -0.40 6.12 9.96
N ALA A 16 -1.15 7.19 10.20
CA ALA A 16 -0.58 8.54 10.25
C ALA A 16 0.54 8.66 11.30
N ALA A 17 0.34 8.09 12.50
CA ALA A 17 1.33 8.10 13.57
C ALA A 17 2.62 7.37 13.16
N ALA A 18 2.53 6.24 12.44
CA ALA A 18 3.70 5.51 11.95
C ALA A 18 4.58 6.33 10.99
N PHE A 19 4.00 7.33 10.32
CA PHE A 19 4.68 8.15 9.31
C PHE A 19 4.78 9.65 9.63
N ALA A 20 4.36 10.11 10.81
CA ALA A 20 4.23 11.54 11.11
C ALA A 20 5.59 12.27 11.12
N GLU A 21 6.59 11.76 11.85
CA GLU A 21 7.88 12.44 12.05
C GLU A 21 9.05 11.46 12.06
N SER A 22 9.17 10.66 11.02
CA SER A 22 10.25 9.68 10.89
C SER A 22 10.94 9.78 9.54
N GLN A 23 12.17 9.26 9.47
CA GLN A 23 12.88 9.04 8.20
C GLN A 23 12.02 8.29 7.15
N TRP A 24 11.03 7.54 7.62
CA TRP A 24 10.07 6.81 6.80
C TRP A 24 9.11 7.72 6.03
N SER A 25 8.81 8.93 6.52
CA SER A 25 7.94 9.87 5.80
C SER A 25 8.58 10.36 4.50
N ARG A 26 9.89 10.56 4.50
CA ARG A 26 10.68 10.94 3.31
C ARG A 26 10.80 9.77 2.33
N LYS A 27 11.07 8.56 2.86
CA LYS A 27 11.23 7.35 2.05
C LYS A 27 9.91 6.89 1.42
N PHE A 28 8.83 6.95 2.20
CA PHE A 28 7.47 6.55 1.83
C PHE A 28 6.53 7.76 1.97
N PRO A 29 6.54 8.71 1.01
CA PRO A 29 5.66 9.87 1.03
C PRO A 29 4.19 9.46 0.88
N PRO A 30 3.22 10.37 1.11
CA PRO A 30 1.79 10.07 0.96
C PRO A 30 1.41 9.48 -0.40
N LEU A 31 2.12 9.89 -1.46
CA LEU A 31 1.93 9.38 -2.82
C LEU A 31 3.14 8.55 -3.26
N LEU A 32 2.98 7.23 -3.32
CA LEU A 32 4.07 6.30 -3.63
C LEU A 32 4.22 6.04 -5.14
N THR A 33 5.46 5.78 -5.55
CA THR A 33 5.76 5.07 -6.79
C THR A 33 5.46 3.57 -6.67
N VAL A 34 5.50 2.84 -7.78
CA VAL A 34 5.38 1.37 -7.76
C VAL A 34 6.54 0.74 -6.97
N ASP A 35 7.75 1.26 -7.12
CA ASP A 35 8.93 0.76 -6.40
C ASP A 35 8.82 1.00 -4.90
N GLN A 36 8.36 2.19 -4.49
CA GLN A 36 8.10 2.50 -3.08
C GLN A 36 6.96 1.66 -2.51
N ALA A 37 5.91 1.37 -3.28
CA ALA A 37 4.82 0.50 -2.85
C ALA A 37 5.29 -0.95 -2.64
N ALA A 38 6.09 -1.47 -3.58
CA ALA A 38 6.70 -2.80 -3.49
C ALA A 38 7.63 -2.90 -2.28
N GLU A 39 8.49 -1.91 -2.09
CA GLU A 39 9.41 -1.84 -0.95
C GLU A 39 8.65 -1.70 0.38
N LEU A 40 7.63 -0.84 0.44
CA LEU A 40 6.84 -0.66 1.66
C LEU A 40 6.14 -1.95 2.08
N LEU A 41 5.58 -2.69 1.12
CA LEU A 41 4.89 -3.95 1.37
C LEU A 41 5.84 -5.16 1.44
N GLN A 42 7.15 -4.95 1.24
CA GLN A 42 8.16 -6.01 1.21
C GLN A 42 7.81 -7.14 0.22
N VAL A 43 7.33 -6.78 -0.97
CA VAL A 43 7.00 -7.73 -2.05
C VAL A 43 7.74 -7.38 -3.35
N PRO A 44 7.94 -8.35 -4.26
CA PRO A 44 8.46 -8.06 -5.59
C PRO A 44 7.58 -7.07 -6.35
N LYS A 45 8.20 -6.22 -7.19
CA LYS A 45 7.47 -5.28 -8.06
C LYS A 45 6.47 -5.98 -8.97
N ALA A 46 6.81 -7.19 -9.43
CA ALA A 46 5.93 -8.03 -10.25
C ALA A 46 4.61 -8.36 -9.53
N THR A 47 4.65 -8.58 -8.23
CA THR A 47 3.47 -8.84 -7.39
C THR A 47 2.52 -7.64 -7.38
N ILE A 48 3.05 -6.41 -7.31
CA ILE A 48 2.22 -5.20 -7.42
C ILE A 48 1.50 -5.13 -8.77
N TYR A 49 2.18 -5.52 -9.86
CA TYR A 49 1.56 -5.55 -11.18
C TYR A 49 0.52 -6.67 -11.34
N ASP A 50 0.76 -7.85 -10.76
CA ASP A 50 -0.22 -8.94 -10.70
C ASP A 50 -1.49 -8.51 -9.96
N TRP A 51 -1.34 -7.93 -8.77
CA TRP A 51 -2.48 -7.43 -8.00
C TRP A 51 -3.26 -6.33 -8.75
N ARG A 52 -2.54 -5.45 -9.45
CA ARG A 52 -3.13 -4.43 -10.31
C ARG A 52 -3.94 -5.04 -11.45
N SER A 53 -3.41 -6.04 -12.16
CA SER A 53 -4.08 -6.67 -13.30
C SER A 53 -5.33 -7.44 -12.85
N ARG A 54 -5.30 -8.01 -11.64
CA ARG A 54 -6.42 -8.71 -11.00
C ARG A 54 -7.44 -7.77 -10.34
N GLY A 55 -7.22 -6.45 -10.35
CA GLY A 55 -8.13 -5.46 -9.77
C GLY A 55 -8.10 -5.36 -8.24
N LEU A 56 -7.15 -6.02 -7.58
CA LEU A 56 -7.04 -6.12 -6.12
C LEU A 56 -6.57 -4.81 -5.47
N LEU A 57 -6.04 -3.87 -6.25
CA LEU A 57 -5.57 -2.55 -5.77
C LEU A 57 -6.58 -1.41 -6.00
N LYS A 58 -7.87 -1.75 -6.19
CA LYS A 58 -8.94 -0.78 -6.42
C LYS A 58 -9.07 0.18 -5.22
N GLY A 59 -9.09 1.49 -5.51
CA GLY A 59 -9.20 2.54 -4.49
C GLY A 59 -7.89 2.94 -3.81
N CYS A 60 -6.80 2.18 -4.02
CA CYS A 60 -5.48 2.50 -3.47
C CYS A 60 -4.54 3.14 -4.50
N CYS A 61 -4.83 2.95 -5.80
CA CYS A 61 -3.94 3.39 -6.88
C CYS A 61 -4.67 4.08 -8.04
N ARG A 62 -3.93 4.92 -8.76
CA ARG A 62 -4.40 5.59 -9.99
C ARG A 62 -3.26 5.79 -10.98
N ARG A 63 -3.57 5.74 -12.28
CA ARG A 63 -2.63 6.18 -13.32
C ARG A 63 -2.59 7.70 -13.37
N VAL A 64 -1.38 8.25 -13.32
CA VAL A 64 -1.07 9.66 -13.57
C VAL A 64 -0.09 9.68 -14.74
N GLY A 65 -0.58 10.01 -15.93
CA GLY A 65 0.15 9.81 -17.18
C GLY A 65 0.54 8.35 -17.41
N LYS A 66 1.85 8.10 -17.62
CA LYS A 66 2.41 6.76 -17.81
C LYS A 66 2.72 6.03 -16.48
N HIS A 67 2.61 6.72 -15.35
CA HIS A 67 3.00 6.16 -14.05
C HIS A 67 1.80 5.70 -13.24
N LEU A 68 1.97 4.59 -12.53
CA LEU A 68 1.05 4.16 -11.49
C LEU A 68 1.48 4.80 -10.15
N ARG A 69 0.54 5.44 -9.47
CA ARG A 69 0.75 6.05 -8.15
C ARG A 69 -0.21 5.46 -7.14
N PHE A 70 0.24 5.39 -5.88
CA PHE A 70 -0.53 4.83 -4.78
C PHE A 70 -0.69 5.85 -3.66
N PHE A 71 -1.89 5.93 -3.10
CA PHE A 71 -2.05 6.57 -1.79
C PHE A 71 -1.54 5.59 -0.72
N ARG A 72 -0.44 5.96 -0.06
CA ARG A 72 0.25 5.11 0.93
C ARG A 72 -0.72 4.56 1.97
N ASP A 73 -1.49 5.44 2.59
CA ASP A 73 -2.33 5.07 3.73
C ASP A 73 -3.49 4.16 3.29
N HIS A 74 -4.05 4.39 2.10
CA HIS A 74 -5.07 3.50 1.52
C HIS A 74 -4.48 2.13 1.18
N LEU A 75 -3.26 2.09 0.66
CA LEU A 75 -2.58 0.84 0.32
C LEU A 75 -2.26 0.02 1.57
N VAL A 76 -1.69 0.66 2.61
CA VAL A 76 -1.37 0.01 3.89
C VAL A 76 -2.64 -0.52 4.53
N ARG A 77 -3.67 0.32 4.66
CA ARG A 77 -4.95 -0.10 5.23
C ARG A 77 -5.53 -1.29 4.48
N LYS A 78 -5.56 -1.25 3.15
CA LYS A 78 -6.09 -2.35 2.35
C LYS A 78 -5.30 -3.63 2.57
N ALA A 79 -3.98 -3.58 2.43
CA ALA A 79 -3.11 -4.75 2.57
C ALA A 79 -3.21 -5.40 3.95
N MET A 80 -3.30 -4.59 5.01
CA MET A 80 -3.24 -5.06 6.40
C MET A 80 -4.62 -5.39 7.01
N ASN A 81 -5.69 -4.78 6.52
CA ASN A 81 -7.03 -4.98 7.07
C ASN A 81 -7.93 -5.84 6.17
N GLU A 82 -7.84 -5.65 4.84
CA GLU A 82 -8.73 -6.29 3.86
C GLU A 82 -8.04 -7.44 3.12
N GLY A 83 -6.71 -7.47 3.12
CA GLY A 83 -5.90 -8.35 2.28
C GLY A 83 -5.74 -7.82 0.84
N ILE A 84 -4.86 -8.47 0.08
CA ILE A 84 -4.69 -8.23 -1.36
C ILE A 84 -5.11 -9.47 -2.15
#